data_AF-D0VFE7-F1
#
_entry.id   AF-D0VFE7-F1
#
_cell.length_a   1.000
_cell.length_b   1.000
_cell.length_c   1.000
_cell.angle_alpha   90.00
_cell.angle_beta   90.00
_cell.angle_gamma   90.00
#
_symmetry.space_group_name_H-M   'P 1'
#
loop_
_entity.id
_entity.type
_entity.pdbx_description
1 polymer ?
#
loop_
_entity_poly.entity_id
_entity_poly.type
_entity_poly.pdbx_seq_one_letter_code
_entity_poly.pdbx_strand_id
1 'polypeptide(L)'
;NTDLIKMDIENGKLKHLIGNLELFTDDFLTKVNSFVRDEITDKEDEVYKELLNIISDSIGDVYEQEWIDEIEKEGERRFAEAIPPGFDDENKDGTRKYNGISYHQKYGDLIIWKDILKKATEQPRGDKVIFITNDGESNKKSDLIYKTSNMKVGPSIFLMNELYMCSRKKLYILNNTTLVNMITELTEDEIDRIEAQEEKKYVVTFPKWILDKAEKD
;
A
#
# COMPACT_ATOMS: atom_id res chain seq x y z
N ASN A 1 37.37 -47.41 -31.84
CA ASN A 1 36.07 -47.51 -32.54
C ASN A 1 34.93 -47.73 -31.56
N THR A 2 35.07 -48.64 -30.59
CA THR A 2 34.06 -48.94 -29.56
C THR A 2 33.74 -47.79 -28.61
N ASP A 3 34.73 -46.96 -28.26
CA ASP A 3 34.52 -45.82 -27.34
C ASP A 3 33.77 -44.65 -27.99
N LEU A 4 33.98 -44.41 -29.29
CA LEU A 4 33.24 -43.41 -30.08
C LEU A 4 31.75 -43.79 -30.19
N ILE A 5 31.46 -45.08 -30.41
CA ILE A 5 30.10 -45.60 -30.47
C ILE A 5 29.38 -45.47 -29.11
N LYS A 6 30.10 -45.69 -27.99
CA LYS A 6 29.54 -45.47 -26.64
C LYS A 6 29.22 -43.99 -26.38
N MET A 7 30.11 -43.08 -26.77
CA MET A 7 29.91 -41.64 -26.61
C MET A 7 28.70 -41.13 -27.41
N ASP A 8 28.50 -41.60 -28.64
CA ASP A 8 27.34 -41.24 -29.45
C ASP A 8 26.02 -41.75 -28.85
N ILE A 9 26.02 -42.96 -28.27
CA ILE A 9 24.85 -43.52 -27.58
C ILE A 9 24.52 -42.71 -26.31
N GLU A 10 25.53 -42.30 -25.54
CA GLU A 10 25.34 -41.46 -24.34
C GLU A 10 24.84 -40.06 -24.69
N ASN A 11 25.40 -39.42 -25.73
CA ASN A 11 24.93 -38.13 -26.22
C ASN A 11 23.49 -38.17 -26.75
N GLY A 12 23.11 -39.27 -27.41
CA GLY A 12 21.72 -39.51 -27.85
C GLY A 12 20.74 -39.61 -26.67
N LYS A 13 21.13 -40.32 -25.60
CA LYS A 13 20.34 -40.40 -24.36
C LYS A 13 20.24 -39.06 -23.64
N LEU A 14 21.31 -38.26 -23.64
CA LEU A 14 21.32 -36.93 -23.02
C LEU A 14 20.37 -35.98 -23.75
N LYS A 15 20.39 -35.97 -25.08
CA LYS A 15 19.43 -35.19 -25.90
C LYS A 15 17.99 -35.58 -25.65
N HIS A 16 17.72 -36.88 -25.55
CA HIS A 16 16.38 -37.38 -25.24
C HIS A 16 15.91 -36.96 -23.84
N LEU A 17 16.83 -36.94 -22.86
CA LEU A 17 16.52 -36.50 -21.49
C LEU A 17 16.21 -35.00 -21.45
N ILE A 18 16.98 -34.18 -22.18
CA ILE A 18 16.74 -32.73 -22.30
C ILE A 18 15.38 -32.46 -22.95
N GLY A 19 15.05 -33.14 -24.06
CA GLY A 19 13.75 -32.97 -24.70
C GLY A 19 12.59 -33.38 -23.80
N ASN A 20 12.75 -34.42 -23.00
CA ASN A 20 11.74 -34.82 -22.00
C ASN A 20 11.58 -33.78 -20.88
N LEU A 21 12.68 -33.14 -20.45
CA LEU A 21 12.64 -32.09 -19.43
C LEU A 21 11.99 -30.81 -19.96
N GLU A 22 12.25 -30.45 -21.21
CA GLU A 22 11.59 -29.32 -21.89
C GLU A 22 10.08 -29.57 -22.00
N LEU A 23 9.68 -30.75 -22.48
CA LEU A 23 8.27 -31.14 -22.56
C LEU A 23 7.57 -31.17 -21.19
N PHE A 24 8.26 -31.64 -20.14
CA PHE A 24 7.74 -31.61 -18.78
C PHE A 24 7.58 -30.17 -18.27
N THR A 25 8.54 -29.30 -18.58
CA THR A 25 8.50 -27.89 -18.17
C THR A 25 7.34 -27.16 -18.85
N ASP A 26 7.14 -27.39 -20.14
CA ASP A 26 6.01 -26.82 -20.88
C ASP A 26 4.66 -27.34 -20.38
N ASP A 27 4.51 -28.65 -20.13
CA ASP A 27 3.28 -29.22 -19.58
C ASP A 27 3.00 -28.71 -18.16
N PHE A 28 4.05 -28.58 -17.33
CA PHE A 28 3.95 -28.02 -15.99
C PHE A 28 3.54 -26.55 -16.03
N LEU A 29 4.20 -25.72 -16.84
CA LEU A 29 3.85 -24.31 -17.01
C LEU A 29 2.45 -24.14 -17.58
N THR A 30 2.03 -25.00 -18.51
CA THR A 30 0.66 -24.98 -19.06
C THR A 30 -0.37 -25.27 -17.98
N LYS A 31 -0.14 -26.29 -17.14
CA LYS A 31 -1.02 -26.65 -16.02
C LYS A 31 -1.07 -25.57 -14.94
N VAL A 32 0.06 -24.97 -14.61
CA VAL A 32 0.13 -23.86 -13.66
C VAL A 32 -0.64 -22.66 -14.22
N ASN A 33 -0.43 -22.31 -15.48
CA ASN A 33 -1.14 -21.20 -16.13
C ASN A 33 -2.65 -21.45 -16.24
N SER A 34 -3.10 -22.67 -16.53
CA SER A 34 -4.53 -22.98 -16.54
C SER A 34 -5.14 -22.89 -15.15
N PHE A 35 -4.44 -23.40 -14.13
CA PHE A 35 -4.91 -23.35 -12.74
C PHE A 35 -4.99 -21.91 -12.21
N VAL A 36 -4.03 -21.05 -12.56
CA VAL A 36 -4.01 -19.63 -12.18
C VAL A 36 -5.07 -18.82 -12.97
N ARG A 37 -5.32 -19.16 -14.25
CA ARG A 37 -6.38 -18.51 -15.05
C ARG A 37 -7.79 -18.88 -14.61
N ASP A 38 -8.00 -20.04 -14.01
CA ASP A 38 -9.33 -20.49 -13.58
C ASP A 38 -9.80 -19.81 -12.27
N GLU A 39 -8.91 -19.16 -11.50
CA GLU A 39 -9.27 -18.46 -10.26
C GLU A 39 -9.52 -16.95 -10.43
N ILE A 40 -9.03 -16.33 -11.52
CA ILE A 40 -9.19 -14.90 -11.79
C ILE A 40 -9.68 -14.74 -13.23
N THR A 41 -10.89 -14.24 -13.40
CA THR A 41 -11.45 -13.95 -14.72
C THR A 41 -10.66 -12.84 -15.43
N ASP A 42 -10.64 -12.85 -16.76
CA ASP A 42 -9.99 -11.78 -17.55
C ASP A 42 -10.48 -10.37 -17.14
N LYS A 43 -11.75 -10.28 -16.73
CA LYS A 43 -12.36 -9.05 -16.22
C LYS A 43 -11.80 -8.63 -14.86
N GLU A 44 -11.57 -9.57 -13.95
CA GLU A 44 -10.96 -9.28 -12.64
C GLU A 44 -9.50 -8.87 -12.79
N ASP A 45 -8.77 -9.47 -13.72
CA ASP A 45 -7.39 -9.08 -14.05
C ASP A 45 -7.32 -7.66 -14.65
N GLU A 46 -8.26 -7.30 -15.54
CA GLU A 46 -8.37 -5.94 -16.09
C GLU A 46 -8.65 -4.90 -15.00
N VAL A 47 -9.66 -5.16 -14.15
CA VAL A 47 -9.97 -4.29 -12.99
C VAL A 47 -8.79 -4.17 -12.03
N TYR A 48 -8.06 -5.27 -11.79
CA TYR A 48 -6.90 -5.25 -10.92
C TYR A 48 -5.76 -4.39 -11.50
N LYS A 49 -5.51 -4.46 -12.81
CA LYS A 49 -4.51 -3.62 -13.49
C LYS A 49 -4.90 -2.15 -13.47
N GLU A 50 -6.18 -1.83 -13.70
CA GLU A 50 -6.68 -0.46 -13.58
C GLU A 50 -6.49 0.07 -12.16
N LEU A 51 -6.84 -0.72 -11.15
CA LEU A 51 -6.62 -0.36 -9.74
C LEU A 51 -5.14 -0.10 -9.45
N LEU A 52 -4.25 -1.00 -9.89
CA LEU A 52 -2.80 -0.83 -9.72
C LEU A 52 -2.30 0.46 -10.36
N ASN A 53 -2.76 0.79 -11.57
CA ASN A 53 -2.39 2.02 -12.23
C ASN A 53 -2.83 3.26 -11.43
N ILE A 54 -4.07 3.25 -10.91
CA ILE A 54 -4.61 4.35 -10.11
C ILE A 54 -3.80 4.55 -8.81
N ILE A 55 -3.46 3.47 -8.11
CA ILE A 55 -2.80 3.58 -6.80
C ILE A 55 -1.27 3.67 -6.89
N SER A 56 -0.66 3.34 -8.03
CA SER A 56 0.80 3.22 -8.17
C SER A 56 1.58 4.44 -7.68
N ASP A 57 1.13 5.64 -8.06
CA ASP A 57 1.71 6.93 -7.65
C ASP A 57 1.35 7.32 -6.19
N SER A 58 0.45 6.58 -5.55
CA SER A 58 -0.07 6.81 -4.19
C SER A 58 0.42 5.80 -3.16
N ILE A 59 1.36 4.92 -3.51
CA ILE A 59 1.99 3.98 -2.59
C ILE A 59 3.14 4.68 -1.85
N GLY A 60 3.24 4.46 -0.53
CA GLY A 60 4.34 4.99 0.29
C GLY A 60 5.69 4.34 -0.03
N ASP A 61 6.77 5.04 0.32
CA ASP A 61 8.12 4.48 0.18
C ASP A 61 8.30 3.27 1.10
N VAL A 62 9.19 2.35 0.70
CA VAL A 62 9.59 1.23 1.56
C VAL A 62 10.45 1.78 2.70
N TYR A 63 10.08 1.44 3.94
CA TYR A 63 10.85 1.80 5.13
C TYR A 63 11.99 0.81 5.39
N GLU A 64 13.05 1.31 6.03
CA GLU A 64 14.13 0.49 6.56
C GLU A 64 13.72 -0.18 7.89
N GLN A 65 14.40 -1.27 8.27
CA GLN A 65 14.07 -2.02 9.49
C GLN A 65 14.26 -1.16 10.74
N GLU A 66 15.27 -0.30 10.72
CA GLU A 66 15.60 0.63 11.80
C GLU A 66 14.44 1.57 12.12
N TRP A 67 13.71 2.05 11.11
CA TRP A 67 12.55 2.90 11.31
C TRP A 67 11.41 2.17 12.01
N ILE A 68 11.21 0.89 11.67
CA ILE A 68 10.22 0.02 12.34
C ILE A 68 10.63 -0.19 13.80
N ASP A 69 11.88 -0.56 14.06
CA ASP A 69 12.39 -0.83 15.40
C ASP A 69 12.24 0.39 16.33
N GLU A 70 12.48 1.60 15.82
CA GLU A 70 12.25 2.85 16.55
C GLU A 70 10.78 3.06 16.94
N ILE A 71 9.86 2.73 16.03
CA ILE A 71 8.42 2.83 16.27
C ILE A 71 7.97 1.83 17.31
N GLU A 72 8.44 0.58 17.25
CA GLU A 72 8.07 -0.46 18.21
C GLU A 72 8.53 -0.10 19.62
N LYS A 73 9.73 0.48 19.73
CA LYS A 73 10.27 0.98 21.01
C LYS A 73 9.42 2.10 21.60
N GLU A 74 8.96 3.06 20.79
CA GLU A 74 7.99 4.06 21.26
C GLU A 74 6.63 3.43 21.56
N GLY A 75 6.25 2.38 20.83
CA GLY A 75 5.02 1.61 21.02
C GLY A 75 4.94 0.97 22.41
N GLU A 76 6.04 0.45 22.94
CA GLU A 76 6.10 -0.07 24.32
C GLU A 76 5.62 0.97 25.34
N ARG A 77 6.16 2.20 25.25
CA ARG A 77 5.81 3.30 26.15
C ARG A 77 4.37 3.76 25.92
N ARG A 78 3.96 3.91 24.65
CA ARG A 78 2.60 4.36 24.30
C ARG A 78 1.54 3.40 24.81
N PHE A 79 1.74 2.10 24.66
CA PHE A 79 0.73 1.11 25.04
C PHE A 79 0.59 1.04 26.56
N ALA A 80 1.71 1.08 27.30
CA ALA A 80 1.70 1.16 28.75
C ALA A 80 0.95 2.39 29.30
N GLU A 81 0.95 3.49 28.56
CA GLU A 81 0.23 4.73 28.90
C GLU A 81 -1.16 4.86 28.23
N ALA A 82 -1.62 3.83 27.52
CA ALA A 82 -2.86 3.83 26.73
C ALA A 82 -2.95 5.02 25.74
N ILE A 83 -1.82 5.39 25.13
CA ILE A 83 -1.73 6.42 24.09
C ILE A 83 -2.04 5.77 22.73
N PRO A 84 -3.03 6.27 21.97
CA PRO A 84 -3.41 5.69 20.69
C PRO A 84 -2.41 6.01 19.57
N PRO A 85 -2.46 5.27 18.45
CA PRO A 85 -3.30 4.09 18.21
C PRO A 85 -2.57 2.78 18.54
N GLY A 86 -3.32 1.68 18.63
CA GLY A 86 -2.80 0.31 18.73
C GLY A 86 -2.77 -0.30 20.14
N PHE A 87 -3.05 0.46 21.21
CA PHE A 87 -3.02 -0.08 22.57
C PHE A 87 -4.10 -1.17 22.79
N ASP A 88 -5.21 -1.13 22.04
CA ASP A 88 -6.24 -2.18 22.08
C ASP A 88 -5.72 -3.53 21.51
N ASP A 89 -4.64 -3.51 20.74
CA ASP A 89 -3.98 -4.67 20.15
C ASP A 89 -2.72 -5.10 20.93
N GLU A 90 -2.47 -4.61 22.16
CA GLU A 90 -1.22 -4.89 22.89
C GLU A 90 -0.95 -6.39 23.10
N ASN A 91 -2.02 -7.18 23.23
CA ASN A 91 -2.01 -8.62 23.49
C ASN A 91 -1.94 -9.45 22.20
N LYS A 92 -1.77 -8.82 21.04
CA LYS A 92 -1.68 -9.49 19.75
C LYS A 92 -0.28 -10.04 19.55
N ASP A 93 -0.20 -11.37 19.54
CA ASP A 93 1.06 -12.08 19.35
C ASP A 93 1.43 -12.27 17.87
N GLY A 94 2.72 -12.49 17.65
CA GLY A 94 3.29 -12.87 16.36
C GLY A 94 3.95 -11.72 15.61
N THR A 95 4.66 -12.11 14.55
CA THR A 95 5.49 -11.24 13.72
C THR A 95 5.05 -11.38 12.27
N ARG A 96 5.01 -10.27 11.54
CA ARG A 96 4.80 -10.26 10.08
C ARG A 96 6.12 -9.91 9.40
N LYS A 97 6.36 -10.54 8.25
CA LYS A 97 7.51 -10.27 7.40
C LYS A 97 7.04 -9.96 5.99
N TYR A 98 7.46 -8.82 5.46
CA TYR A 98 7.14 -8.40 4.10
C TYR A 98 8.30 -7.57 3.54
N ASN A 99 8.72 -7.89 2.31
CA ASN A 99 9.79 -7.17 1.61
C ASN A 99 11.08 -6.96 2.43
N GLY A 100 11.51 -7.99 3.18
CA GLY A 100 12.70 -7.92 4.04
C GLY A 100 12.49 -7.21 5.38
N ILE A 101 11.33 -6.59 5.61
CA ILE A 101 10.96 -5.91 6.86
C ILE A 101 10.16 -6.83 7.75
N SER A 102 10.45 -6.80 9.05
CA SER A 102 9.81 -7.59 10.09
C SER A 102 9.23 -6.68 11.17
N TYR A 103 7.99 -6.90 11.57
CA TYR A 103 7.35 -6.15 12.67
C TYR A 103 6.42 -7.03 13.51
N HIS A 104 6.27 -6.72 14.79
CA HIS A 104 5.31 -7.35 15.69
C HIS A 104 3.90 -6.86 15.39
N GLN A 105 2.95 -7.79 15.30
CA GLN A 105 1.60 -7.49 14.82
C GLN A 105 0.85 -6.46 15.69
N LYS A 106 1.15 -6.42 17.00
CA LYS A 106 0.58 -5.44 17.93
C LYS A 106 0.91 -3.98 17.59
N TYR A 107 2.00 -3.70 16.87
CA TYR A 107 2.39 -2.34 16.49
C TYR A 107 1.90 -1.91 15.11
N GLY A 108 1.12 -2.75 14.40
CA GLY A 108 0.66 -2.45 13.05
C GLY A 108 -0.06 -1.11 12.92
N ASP A 109 -0.99 -0.82 13.84
CA ASP A 109 -1.76 0.44 13.84
C ASP A 109 -0.84 1.66 14.08
N LEU A 110 0.16 1.51 14.95
CA LEU A 110 1.12 2.56 15.25
C LEU A 110 2.07 2.83 14.06
N ILE A 111 2.50 1.78 13.35
CA ILE A 111 3.34 1.89 12.15
C ILE A 111 2.60 2.69 11.07
N ILE A 112 1.34 2.34 10.78
CA ILE A 112 0.50 3.06 9.82
C ILE A 112 0.33 4.52 10.26
N TRP A 113 0.10 4.76 11.55
CA TRP A 113 -0.06 6.12 12.05
C TRP A 113 1.20 6.97 11.89
N LYS A 114 2.38 6.42 12.16
CA LYS A 114 3.65 7.13 11.98
C LYS A 114 3.94 7.44 10.51
N ASP A 115 3.58 6.53 9.60
CA ASP A 115 3.60 6.80 8.15
C ASP A 115 2.68 7.97 7.77
N ILE A 116 1.42 7.97 8.27
CA ILE A 116 0.47 9.07 8.05
C ILE A 116 1.04 10.41 8.53
N LEU A 117 1.62 10.47 9.73
CA LEU A 117 2.21 11.70 10.27
C LEU A 117 3.38 12.20 9.41
N LYS A 118 4.26 11.29 8.97
CA LYS A 118 5.39 11.62 8.09
C LYS A 118 4.87 12.20 6.78
N LYS A 119 3.97 11.48 6.10
CA LYS A 119 3.39 11.91 4.82
C LYS A 119 2.63 13.24 4.95
N ALA A 120 1.86 13.43 6.01
CA ALA A 120 1.13 14.67 6.25
C ALA A 120 2.06 15.88 6.44
N THR A 121 3.25 15.66 7.01
CA THR A 121 4.26 16.69 7.23
C THR A 121 5.04 17.01 5.94
N GLU A 122 5.35 15.99 5.13
CA GLU A 122 6.07 16.13 3.86
C GLU A 122 5.22 16.73 2.74
N GLN A 123 3.88 16.60 2.83
CA GLN A 123 2.93 17.11 1.85
C GLN A 123 2.41 18.51 2.25
N PRO A 124 2.89 19.61 1.65
CA PRO A 124 2.44 20.96 2.02
C PRO A 124 1.03 21.28 1.51
N ARG A 125 0.50 20.48 0.58
CA ARG A 125 -0.84 20.67 0.00
C ARG A 125 -1.90 19.94 0.82
N GLY A 126 -3.10 20.52 0.83
CA GLY A 126 -4.27 19.99 1.53
C GLY A 126 -4.27 20.30 3.02
N ASP A 127 -5.44 20.63 3.56
CA ASP A 127 -5.68 20.92 4.97
C ASP A 127 -6.26 19.72 5.74
N LYS A 128 -6.40 18.57 5.09
CA LYS A 128 -7.09 17.38 5.60
C LYS A 128 -6.27 16.11 5.35
N VAL A 129 -6.39 15.18 6.27
CA VAL A 129 -5.98 13.77 6.14
C VAL A 129 -7.23 12.93 6.36
N ILE A 130 -7.54 12.06 5.39
CA ILE A 130 -8.64 11.12 5.47
C ILE A 130 -8.03 9.73 5.60
N PHE A 131 -8.18 9.12 6.77
CA PHE A 131 -7.74 7.74 7.01
C PHE A 131 -8.94 6.80 6.85
N ILE A 132 -8.85 5.90 5.87
CA ILE A 132 -9.93 4.97 5.57
C ILE A 132 -9.62 3.63 6.23
N THR A 133 -10.46 3.21 7.17
CA THR A 133 -10.32 1.93 7.88
C THR A 133 -11.66 1.45 8.44
N ASN A 134 -11.87 0.13 8.45
CA ASN A 134 -13.02 -0.48 9.11
C ASN A 134 -12.77 -0.73 10.60
N ASP A 135 -11.53 -0.61 11.10
CA ASP A 135 -11.21 -0.86 12.51
C ASP A 135 -11.85 0.17 13.45
N GLY A 136 -12.08 1.40 12.98
CA GLY A 136 -12.81 2.44 13.71
C GLY A 136 -14.28 2.10 13.99
N GLU A 137 -14.85 1.10 13.30
CA GLU A 137 -16.22 0.63 13.53
C GLU A 137 -16.32 -0.37 14.69
N SER A 138 -15.21 -0.97 15.11
CA SER A 138 -15.22 -2.00 16.15
C SER A 138 -15.73 -1.47 17.48
N ASN A 139 -16.74 -2.14 18.06
CA ASN A 139 -17.19 -1.85 19.43
C ASN A 139 -16.18 -2.25 20.51
N LYS A 140 -15.13 -2.99 20.12
CA LYS A 140 -14.08 -3.47 21.01
C LYS A 140 -12.85 -2.57 21.03
N LYS A 141 -12.72 -1.67 20.03
CA LYS A 141 -11.64 -0.69 19.94
C LYS A 141 -12.14 0.70 20.35
N SER A 142 -11.31 1.41 21.10
CA SER A 142 -11.50 2.74 21.68
C SER A 142 -10.34 3.70 21.37
N ASP A 143 -9.26 3.19 20.80
CA ASP A 143 -8.04 3.91 20.47
C ASP A 143 -8.17 4.86 19.26
N LEU A 144 -8.89 4.45 18.21
CA LEU A 144 -9.06 5.23 16.98
C LEU A 144 -10.21 6.23 17.04
N ILE A 145 -11.35 5.85 17.63
CA ILE A 145 -12.60 6.64 17.62
C ILE A 145 -13.06 6.93 19.04
N TYR A 146 -13.24 8.22 19.35
CA TYR A 146 -13.85 8.65 20.61
C TYR A 146 -15.37 8.43 20.60
N LYS A 147 -15.87 7.78 21.65
CA LYS A 147 -17.27 7.42 21.83
C LYS A 147 -17.79 7.98 23.17
N THR A 148 -18.97 8.59 23.16
CA THR A 148 -19.68 9.02 24.37
C THR A 148 -21.09 8.44 24.35
N SER A 149 -21.51 7.76 25.42
CA SER A 149 -22.88 7.23 25.60
C SER A 149 -23.47 6.54 24.35
N ASN A 150 -22.70 5.61 23.74
CA ASN A 150 -23.03 4.88 22.50
C ASN A 150 -23.08 5.70 21.20
N MET A 151 -22.71 6.98 21.22
CA MET A 151 -22.56 7.80 20.02
C MET A 151 -21.08 7.94 19.66
N LYS A 152 -20.75 7.69 18.39
CA LYS A 152 -19.44 8.04 17.82
C LYS A 152 -19.38 9.54 17.64
N VAL A 153 -18.36 10.16 18.20
CA VAL A 153 -18.17 11.62 18.11
C VAL A 153 -17.20 11.95 16.99
N GLY A 154 -16.12 11.17 16.84
CA GLY A 154 -15.09 11.38 15.84
C GLY A 154 -13.78 10.68 16.20
N PRO A 155 -12.69 10.97 15.47
CA PRO A 155 -11.37 10.44 15.79
C PRO A 155 -10.96 10.75 17.22
N SER A 156 -10.11 9.91 17.82
CA SER A 156 -9.55 10.15 19.14
C SER A 156 -8.88 11.52 19.22
N ILE A 157 -9.15 12.28 20.28
CA ILE A 157 -8.62 13.63 20.47
C ILE A 157 -7.08 13.65 20.50
N PHE A 158 -6.47 12.56 20.97
CA PHE A 158 -5.01 12.39 20.95
C PHE A 158 -4.46 12.35 19.52
N LEU A 159 -5.11 11.57 18.63
CA LEU A 159 -4.72 11.47 17.22
C LEU A 159 -4.94 12.79 16.48
N MET A 160 -6.09 13.44 16.73
CA MET A 160 -6.38 14.75 16.15
C MET A 160 -5.33 15.78 16.56
N ASN A 161 -4.98 15.83 17.84
CA ASN A 161 -3.99 16.77 18.36
C ASN A 161 -2.58 16.47 17.83
N GLU A 162 -2.14 15.20 17.83
CA GLU A 162 -0.82 14.81 17.33
C GLU A 162 -0.64 15.20 15.85
N LEU A 163 -1.60 14.84 14.99
CA LEU A 163 -1.57 15.20 13.57
C LEU A 163 -1.58 16.72 13.37
N TYR A 164 -2.46 17.42 14.08
CA TYR A 164 -2.60 18.86 13.93
C TYR A 164 -1.33 19.59 14.37
N MET A 165 -0.67 19.13 15.42
CA MET A 165 0.56 19.76 15.92
C MET A 165 1.74 19.53 14.98
N CYS A 166 1.83 18.40 14.29
CA CYS A 166 2.93 18.14 13.35
C CYS A 166 2.70 18.74 11.95
N SER A 167 1.46 18.76 11.46
CA SER A 167 1.16 19.05 10.05
C SER A 167 0.17 20.21 9.82
N ARG A 168 -0.49 20.69 10.88
CA ARG A 168 -1.63 21.63 10.81
C ARG A 168 -2.83 21.13 10.01
N LYS A 169 -2.92 19.82 9.75
CA LYS A 169 -4.03 19.18 9.03
C LYS A 169 -5.10 18.65 9.98
N LYS A 170 -6.33 18.57 9.47
CA LYS A 170 -7.49 17.99 10.17
C LYS A 170 -7.61 16.50 9.85
N LEU A 171 -7.84 15.69 10.88
CA LEU A 171 -8.05 14.25 10.74
C LEU A 171 -9.53 13.92 10.53
N TYR A 172 -9.78 13.06 9.55
CA TYR A 172 -11.05 12.36 9.35
C TYR A 172 -10.76 10.86 9.29
N ILE A 173 -11.61 10.06 9.94
CA ILE A 173 -11.57 8.59 9.83
C ILE A 173 -12.89 8.14 9.22
N LEU A 174 -12.83 7.44 8.10
CA LEU A 174 -13.99 6.91 7.38
C LEU A 174 -13.87 5.39 7.27
N ASN A 175 -14.99 4.69 7.15
CA ASN A 175 -15.01 3.30 6.76
C ASN A 175 -15.22 3.16 5.24
N ASN A 176 -14.99 1.96 4.71
CA ASN A 176 -15.08 1.72 3.26
C ASN A 176 -16.49 2.01 2.72
N THR A 177 -17.53 1.66 3.47
CA THR A 177 -18.92 1.87 3.05
C THR A 177 -19.24 3.36 2.93
N THR A 178 -18.79 4.18 3.89
CA THR A 178 -18.97 5.63 3.84
C THR A 178 -18.26 6.22 2.63
N LEU A 179 -17.03 5.80 2.35
CA LEU A 179 -16.30 6.27 1.17
C LEU A 179 -17.06 5.95 -0.13
N VAL A 180 -17.48 4.70 -0.31
CA VAL A 180 -18.22 4.28 -1.50
C VAL A 180 -19.50 5.09 -1.67
N ASN A 181 -20.29 5.23 -0.61
CA ASN A 181 -21.52 6.02 -0.67
C ASN A 181 -21.25 7.48 -1.06
N MET A 182 -20.22 8.10 -0.46
CA MET A 182 -19.84 9.47 -0.78
C MET A 182 -19.47 9.64 -2.25
N ILE A 183 -18.75 8.67 -2.84
CA ILE A 183 -18.36 8.71 -4.25
C ILE A 183 -19.58 8.48 -5.15
N THR A 184 -20.45 7.53 -4.83
CA THR A 184 -21.65 7.22 -5.65
C THR A 184 -22.69 8.33 -5.64
N GLU A 185 -22.67 9.20 -4.64
CA GLU A 185 -23.55 10.37 -4.55
C GLU A 185 -22.98 11.60 -5.27
N LEU A 186 -21.73 11.55 -5.77
CA LEU A 186 -21.17 12.64 -6.56
C LEU A 186 -21.83 12.72 -7.94
N THR A 187 -22.14 13.94 -8.36
CA THR A 187 -22.59 14.24 -9.73
C THR A 187 -21.41 14.17 -10.72
N GLU A 188 -21.68 13.92 -12.00
CA GLU A 188 -20.65 13.95 -13.06
C GLU A 188 -19.86 15.28 -13.05
N ASP A 189 -20.55 16.41 -12.87
CA ASP A 189 -19.93 17.74 -12.72
C ASP A 189 -18.96 17.85 -11.53
N GLU A 190 -19.19 17.10 -10.44
CA GLU A 190 -18.30 17.05 -9.28
C GLU A 190 -17.07 16.17 -9.53
N ILE A 191 -17.26 15.06 -10.25
CA ILE A 191 -16.18 14.17 -10.68
C ILE A 191 -15.24 14.91 -11.63
N ASP A 192 -15.78 15.57 -12.66
CA ASP A 192 -15.00 16.37 -13.62
C ASP A 192 -14.16 17.46 -12.93
N ARG A 193 -14.69 18.08 -11.88
CA ARG A 193 -13.95 19.08 -11.08
C ARG A 193 -12.81 18.48 -10.28
N ILE A 194 -12.96 17.26 -9.77
CA ILE A 194 -11.93 16.56 -9.01
C ILE A 194 -10.80 16.14 -9.96
N GLU A 195 -11.13 15.54 -11.11
CA GLU A 195 -10.15 15.13 -12.12
C GLU A 195 -9.36 16.33 -12.66
N ALA A 196 -10.04 17.45 -12.96
CA ALA A 196 -9.39 18.68 -13.40
C ALA A 196 -8.49 19.34 -12.33
N GLN A 197 -8.64 18.99 -11.05
CA GLN A 197 -7.76 19.44 -9.97
C GLN A 197 -6.51 18.56 -9.83
N GLU A 198 -6.60 17.27 -10.15
CA GLU A 198 -5.44 16.36 -10.18
C GLU A 198 -4.50 16.66 -11.36
N GLU A 199 -5.04 17.04 -12.53
CA GLU A 199 -4.25 17.38 -13.72
C GLU A 199 -3.50 18.73 -13.64
N LYS A 200 -3.69 19.54 -12.59
CA LYS A 200 -2.83 20.72 -12.35
C LYS A 200 -1.46 20.31 -11.77
N LYS A 201 -0.75 19.42 -12.46
CA LYS A 201 0.72 19.47 -12.53
C LYS A 201 1.05 20.75 -13.27
N TYR A 202 1.81 21.65 -12.64
CA TYR A 202 2.31 22.86 -13.29
C TYR A 202 3.06 22.44 -14.57
N VAL A 203 2.46 22.63 -15.74
CA VAL A 203 3.22 22.66 -16.98
C VAL A 203 4.04 23.94 -16.89
N VAL A 204 5.30 23.81 -16.47
CA VAL A 204 6.28 24.88 -16.59
C VAL A 204 6.51 25.06 -18.08
N THR A 205 5.76 25.98 -18.69
CA THR A 205 6.14 26.51 -19.99
C THR A 205 7.35 27.41 -19.77
N PHE A 206 8.52 26.92 -20.16
CA PHE A 206 9.71 27.76 -20.18
C PHE A 206 9.47 28.90 -21.19
N PRO A 207 9.64 30.16 -20.79
CA PRO A 207 9.57 31.26 -21.74
C PRO A 207 10.60 31.01 -22.85
N LYS A 208 10.21 31.25 -24.10
CA LYS A 208 10.99 30.91 -25.30
C LYS A 208 12.46 31.36 -25.25
N TRP A 209 12.74 32.50 -24.61
CA TRP A 209 14.10 33.02 -24.43
C TRP A 209 15.04 32.15 -23.58
N ILE A 210 14.51 31.25 -22.74
CA ILE A 210 15.32 30.25 -21.99
C ILE A 210 15.75 29.09 -22.91
N LEU A 211 14.87 28.66 -23.82
CA LEU A 211 15.18 27.63 -24.81
C LEU A 211 16.14 28.17 -25.88
N ASP A 212 15.94 29.41 -26.32
CA ASP A 212 16.81 30.07 -27.32
C ASP A 212 18.25 30.27 -26.82
N LYS A 213 18.46 30.26 -25.50
CA LYS A 213 19.80 30.38 -24.87
C LYS A 213 20.54 29.04 -24.82
N ALA A 214 19.81 27.92 -24.79
CA ALA A 214 20.38 26.57 -24.79
C ALA A 214 20.74 26.06 -26.19
N GLU A 215 20.22 26.68 -27.26
CA GLU A 215 20.60 26.36 -28.65
C GLU A 215 21.83 27.13 -29.15
N LYS A 216 22.38 28.07 -28.35
CA LYS A 216 23.53 28.90 -28.72
C LYS A 216 24.81 28.66 -27.92
N ASP A 217 24.77 27.73 -26.95
CA ASP A 217 25.93 27.17 -26.26
C ASP A 217 26.13 25.71 -26.71
#